data_AF-A0A914BHF9-F1
#
_entry.id   AF-A0A914BHF9-F1
#
_cell.length_a   1.000
_cell.length_b   1.000
_cell.length_c   1.000
_cell.angle_alpha   90.00
_cell.angle_beta   90.00
_cell.angle_gamma   90.00
#
_symmetry.space_group_name_H-M   'P 1'
#
loop_
_entity.id
_entity.type
_entity.pdbx_description
1 polymer ?
#
loop_
_entity_poly.entity_id
_entity_poly.type
_entity_poly.pdbx_seq_one_letter_code
_entity_poly.pdbx_strand_id
1 'polypeptide(L)'
;MKTTVKLGLTISALWLASLVFLSGTLFPQGEQGAGTGAESKGGAALELSHLSKELHRMRRQNDELRKQAQQLRDLVDFRATEVEDNPAIILQDKLAKANNLLHGLNKEGIQQDNYPGDAAAAAQVSCSVSGSSNGLSSQEEKLRRRIHNGVVEIWYYLKAELKKIKMMSTSEKVKEKVDQVLEDAGHQQRSIIVDIYNLSRVDNKTVWRANEAKSLSDLVQRRFHYLQNPKECSTAQKVVCNLNKGCGYGCQVHHVAYCMIVAYATQRTLVLQSRGWRYAPEGWEKFFLPLSETCLDRRGATTGRWGPTTDKLEKTQVIDLPIIDGINPRPDFLPLAIPEDLSERLMRLHGHPTVWWMGQVLKYILRPQPRLAKDLEMAGQRLGFKHPIVGVHVRRTDKVGTEASFHGIQEYMVHVEEYYLTLERTQPITERRVYLATDDATLLAEAKKVYPQYIFISDNAISQSAGLASRYTENALLGVITDIHFLALSDYLVCTFSSQVCRVAYEIMQTYHPDASAFFHSLDDVYYFGGQNEHRQAALYEHKPRGRDEIALGPGDTVGVAGNHWDGYSKGRNHRLRGRSSGLYPSYKVEEIVEVVRMPTYPQVPLHVTHEKTDENKDKAKAFL
;
A
#
# COMPACT_ATOMS: atom_id res chain seq x y z
N MET A 1 -41.49 -56.43 -28.45
CA MET A 1 -42.04 -55.11 -28.84
C MET A 1 -42.62 -54.25 -27.69
N LYS A 2 -42.28 -54.50 -26.40
CA LYS A 2 -42.81 -53.69 -25.27
C LYS A 2 -41.74 -52.93 -24.45
N THR A 3 -40.46 -53.11 -24.73
CA THR A 3 -39.34 -52.45 -24.02
C THR A 3 -38.74 -51.28 -24.79
N THR A 4 -38.79 -51.28 -26.12
CA THR A 4 -38.29 -50.17 -26.98
C THR A 4 -39.21 -48.95 -27.00
N VAL A 5 -40.53 -49.14 -26.85
CA VAL A 5 -41.51 -48.02 -26.80
C VAL A 5 -41.44 -47.26 -25.48
N LYS A 6 -41.12 -47.95 -24.36
CA LYS A 6 -40.97 -47.30 -23.05
C LYS A 6 -39.69 -46.44 -22.96
N LEU A 7 -38.60 -46.87 -23.59
CA LEU A 7 -37.35 -46.12 -23.63
C LEU A 7 -37.45 -44.86 -24.50
N GLY A 8 -38.16 -44.95 -25.63
CA GLY A 8 -38.44 -43.80 -26.50
C GLY A 8 -39.29 -42.73 -25.80
N LEU A 9 -40.35 -43.14 -25.09
CA LEU A 9 -41.21 -42.20 -24.35
C LEU A 9 -40.47 -41.50 -23.20
N THR A 10 -39.57 -42.19 -22.49
CA THR A 10 -38.78 -41.57 -21.41
C THR A 10 -37.74 -40.58 -21.93
N ILE A 11 -37.12 -40.86 -23.08
CA ILE A 11 -36.12 -39.96 -23.68
C ILE A 11 -36.81 -38.72 -24.27
N SER A 12 -37.97 -38.88 -24.92
CA SER A 12 -38.77 -37.74 -25.41
C SER A 12 -39.32 -36.86 -24.28
N ALA A 13 -39.73 -37.45 -23.14
CA ALA A 13 -40.17 -36.69 -21.97
C ALA A 13 -39.02 -35.90 -21.30
N LEU A 14 -37.82 -36.48 -21.22
CA LEU A 14 -36.63 -35.78 -20.72
C LEU A 14 -36.17 -34.66 -21.66
N TRP A 15 -36.27 -34.85 -22.97
CA TRP A 15 -35.91 -33.82 -23.96
C TRP A 15 -36.91 -32.65 -23.96
N LEU A 16 -38.21 -32.92 -23.82
CA LEU A 16 -39.24 -31.88 -23.65
C LEU A 16 -39.09 -31.11 -22.32
N ALA A 17 -38.75 -31.79 -21.22
CA ALA A 17 -38.50 -31.13 -19.95
C ALA A 17 -37.27 -30.20 -19.99
N SER A 18 -36.20 -30.59 -20.69
CA SER A 18 -35.03 -29.73 -20.91
C SER A 18 -35.33 -28.51 -21.79
N LEU A 19 -36.18 -28.64 -22.80
CA LEU A 19 -36.61 -27.51 -23.64
C LEU A 19 -37.49 -26.52 -22.88
N VAL A 20 -38.41 -27.00 -22.04
CA VAL A 20 -39.27 -26.15 -21.19
C VAL A 20 -38.45 -25.42 -20.13
N PHE A 21 -37.43 -26.08 -19.56
CA PHE A 21 -36.53 -25.46 -18.58
C PHE A 21 -35.63 -24.38 -19.23
N LEU A 22 -35.15 -24.61 -20.46
CA LEU A 22 -34.36 -23.62 -21.22
C LEU A 22 -35.20 -22.45 -21.73
N SER A 23 -36.50 -22.64 -21.99
CA SER A 23 -37.41 -21.54 -22.37
C SER A 23 -37.87 -20.69 -21.18
N GLY A 24 -37.88 -21.24 -19.96
CA GLY A 24 -38.30 -20.55 -18.75
C GLY A 24 -37.25 -19.57 -18.16
N THR A 25 -35.99 -19.66 -18.60
CA THR A 25 -34.89 -18.83 -18.08
C THR A 25 -34.52 -17.64 -18.97
N LEU A 26 -35.19 -17.42 -20.10
CA LEU A 26 -34.75 -16.42 -21.09
C LEU A 26 -35.72 -15.27 -21.40
N PHE A 27 -37.02 -15.33 -21.05
CA PHE A 27 -37.93 -14.17 -21.20
C PHE A 27 -39.15 -14.26 -20.26
N PRO A 28 -39.38 -13.30 -19.34
CA PRO A 28 -40.69 -13.14 -18.72
C PRO A 28 -41.52 -12.12 -19.53
N GLN A 29 -42.49 -12.61 -20.30
CA GLN A 29 -43.65 -11.80 -20.72
C GLN A 29 -44.91 -12.40 -20.10
N GLY A 30 -45.70 -11.53 -19.47
CA GLY A 30 -46.96 -11.87 -18.83
C GLY A 30 -48.16 -11.86 -19.76
N GLU A 31 -49.32 -12.06 -19.12
CA GLU A 31 -50.73 -11.77 -19.47
C GLU A 31 -51.60 -12.95 -18.99
N GLN A 32 -52.85 -12.86 -18.48
CA GLN A 32 -53.79 -11.83 -18.04
C GLN A 32 -55.01 -12.56 -17.41
N GLY A 33 -55.79 -11.86 -16.57
CA GLY A 33 -57.17 -12.18 -16.19
C GLY A 33 -57.38 -12.34 -14.66
N ALA A 34 -58.32 -11.69 -13.98
CA ALA A 34 -59.36 -10.72 -14.31
C ALA A 34 -59.80 -10.04 -12.98
N GLY A 35 -60.16 -8.75 -13.01
CA GLY A 35 -60.97 -8.12 -11.94
C GLY A 35 -60.48 -6.78 -11.36
N THR A 36 -61.01 -5.68 -11.94
CA THR A 36 -61.32 -4.36 -11.33
C THR A 36 -60.21 -3.44 -10.79
N GLY A 37 -60.09 -2.25 -11.41
CA GLY A 37 -60.03 -0.97 -10.69
C GLY A 37 -58.71 -0.19 -10.70
N ALA A 38 -58.52 0.63 -11.75
CA ALA A 38 -57.79 1.92 -11.78
C ALA A 38 -56.41 2.04 -11.09
N GLU A 39 -55.32 1.94 -11.87
CA GLU A 39 -54.05 2.71 -11.72
C GLU A 39 -52.99 2.18 -12.71
N SER A 40 -52.99 2.61 -13.98
CA SER A 40 -51.89 2.25 -14.93
C SER A 40 -51.82 3.15 -16.17
N LYS A 41 -51.89 4.48 -16.00
CA LYS A 41 -51.56 5.43 -17.09
C LYS A 41 -50.48 6.44 -16.72
N GLY A 42 -49.85 6.30 -15.55
CA GLY A 42 -48.79 7.21 -15.07
C GLY A 42 -47.36 6.86 -15.50
N GLY A 43 -47.02 5.57 -15.64
CA GLY A 43 -45.63 5.12 -15.78
C GLY A 43 -44.97 5.44 -17.14
N ALA A 44 -45.62 5.10 -18.25
CA ALA A 44 -45.03 5.29 -19.59
C ALA A 44 -44.88 6.77 -19.99
N ALA A 45 -45.80 7.63 -19.55
CA ALA A 45 -45.71 9.07 -19.78
C ALA A 45 -44.60 9.72 -18.91
N LEU A 46 -44.36 9.18 -17.70
CA LEU A 46 -43.30 9.64 -16.82
C LEU A 46 -41.91 9.26 -17.36
N GLU A 47 -41.75 8.03 -17.87
CA GLU A 47 -40.49 7.57 -18.49
C GLU A 47 -40.15 8.34 -19.77
N LEU A 48 -41.13 8.62 -20.63
CA LEU A 48 -40.92 9.46 -21.82
C LEU A 48 -40.55 10.90 -21.45
N SER A 49 -41.14 11.45 -20.38
CA SER A 49 -40.77 12.79 -19.89
C SER A 49 -39.36 12.83 -19.30
N HIS A 50 -38.93 11.74 -18.66
CA HIS A 50 -37.59 11.59 -18.09
C HIS A 50 -36.54 11.47 -19.20
N LEU A 51 -36.78 10.59 -20.20
CA LEU A 51 -35.90 10.46 -21.36
C LEU A 51 -35.80 11.76 -22.16
N SER A 52 -36.92 12.48 -22.35
CA SER A 52 -36.91 13.78 -23.03
C SER A 52 -36.08 14.84 -22.27
N LYS A 53 -36.20 14.90 -20.94
CA LYS A 53 -35.39 15.80 -20.10
C LYS A 53 -33.90 15.45 -20.16
N GLU A 54 -33.57 14.17 -20.20
CA GLU A 54 -32.19 13.69 -20.29
C GLU A 54 -31.57 13.98 -21.66
N LEU A 55 -32.35 13.85 -22.74
CA LEU A 55 -31.95 14.20 -24.10
C LEU A 55 -31.74 15.72 -24.26
N HIS A 56 -32.60 16.54 -23.64
CA HIS A 56 -32.40 17.99 -23.58
C HIS A 56 -31.17 18.40 -22.76
N ARG A 57 -30.87 17.66 -21.68
CA ARG A 57 -29.66 17.87 -20.87
C ARG A 57 -28.39 17.54 -21.66
N MET A 58 -28.38 16.41 -22.37
CA MET A 58 -27.25 16.03 -23.24
C MET A 58 -27.06 17.01 -24.39
N ARG A 59 -28.15 17.55 -24.96
CA ARG A 59 -28.06 18.57 -26.01
C ARG A 59 -27.43 19.88 -25.50
N ARG A 60 -27.80 20.33 -24.29
CA ARG A 60 -27.16 21.50 -23.65
C ARG A 60 -25.67 21.28 -23.40
N GLN A 61 -25.28 20.10 -22.92
CA GLN A 61 -23.87 19.77 -22.71
C GLN A 61 -23.06 19.76 -24.01
N ASN A 62 -23.65 19.26 -25.12
CA ASN A 62 -23.00 19.31 -26.43
C ASN A 62 -22.87 20.73 -26.99
N ASP A 63 -23.86 21.59 -26.78
CA ASP A 63 -23.78 22.99 -27.23
C ASP A 63 -22.74 23.78 -26.41
N GLU A 64 -22.58 23.46 -25.12
CA GLU A 64 -21.59 24.06 -24.24
C GLU A 64 -20.16 23.60 -24.58
N LEU A 65 -19.97 22.30 -24.88
CA LEU A 65 -18.70 21.77 -25.39
C LEU A 65 -18.30 22.41 -26.74
N ARG A 66 -19.26 22.64 -27.64
CA ARG A 66 -19.00 23.36 -28.89
C ARG A 66 -18.59 24.80 -28.64
N LYS A 67 -19.20 25.47 -27.66
CA LYS A 67 -18.85 26.84 -27.27
C LYS A 67 -17.44 26.92 -26.67
N GLN A 68 -17.06 25.94 -25.84
CA GLN A 68 -15.70 25.81 -25.30
C GLN A 68 -14.66 25.51 -26.40
N ALA A 69 -15.00 24.66 -27.38
CA ALA A 69 -14.14 24.39 -28.52
C ALA A 69 -13.95 25.61 -29.44
N GLN A 70 -14.99 26.44 -29.59
CA GLN A 70 -14.92 27.70 -30.32
C GLN A 70 -14.03 28.72 -29.57
N GLN A 71 -14.19 28.86 -28.26
CA GLN A 71 -13.34 29.71 -27.42
C GLN A 71 -11.86 29.29 -27.46
N LEU A 72 -11.58 28.00 -27.51
CA LEU A 72 -10.23 27.46 -27.68
C LEU A 72 -9.64 27.77 -29.06
N ARG A 73 -10.45 27.75 -30.13
CA ARG A 73 -9.99 28.17 -31.46
C ARG A 73 -9.70 29.67 -31.52
N ASP A 74 -10.58 30.49 -30.94
CA ASP A 74 -10.39 31.94 -30.90
C ASP A 74 -9.14 32.33 -30.08
N LEU A 75 -8.80 31.57 -29.03
CA LEU A 75 -7.55 31.72 -28.26
C LEU A 75 -6.28 31.28 -29.02
N VAL A 76 -6.41 30.32 -29.94
CA VAL A 76 -5.30 29.86 -30.79
C VAL A 76 -5.05 30.86 -31.93
N ASP A 77 -6.11 31.43 -32.52
CA ASP A 77 -6.00 32.47 -33.55
C ASP A 77 -5.48 33.80 -32.98
N PHE A 78 -5.86 34.17 -31.75
CA PHE A 78 -5.31 35.35 -31.06
C PHE A 78 -3.80 35.21 -30.76
N ARG A 79 -3.30 33.98 -30.61
CA ARG A 79 -1.88 33.70 -30.35
C ARG A 79 -1.03 33.61 -31.62
N ALA A 80 -1.66 33.63 -32.80
CA ALA A 80 -0.98 33.55 -34.09
C ALA A 80 -0.66 34.93 -34.70
N THR A 81 -1.22 36.02 -34.16
CA THR A 81 -1.04 37.39 -34.71
C THR A 81 -0.04 38.27 -33.99
N GLU A 82 0.60 37.80 -32.92
CA GLU A 82 1.71 38.50 -32.27
C GLU A 82 2.87 37.53 -32.00
N VAL A 83 3.95 37.68 -32.78
CA VAL A 83 5.39 37.62 -32.42
C VAL A 83 6.18 37.32 -33.71
N GLU A 84 6.45 38.38 -34.46
CA GLU A 84 7.74 38.50 -35.16
C GLU A 84 8.75 38.95 -34.10
N ASP A 85 9.51 38.02 -33.52
CA ASP A 85 10.88 38.28 -33.05
C ASP A 85 11.59 36.99 -32.63
N ASN A 86 12.88 36.93 -32.97
CA ASN A 86 13.69 35.74 -33.12
C ASN A 86 13.84 34.90 -31.81
N PRO A 87 13.27 33.68 -31.72
CA PRO A 87 13.20 32.89 -30.49
C PRO A 87 14.57 32.40 -29.96
N ALA A 88 15.61 32.41 -30.78
CA ALA A 88 16.94 31.92 -30.41
C ALA A 88 17.66 32.80 -29.37
N ILE A 89 17.46 34.12 -29.41
CA ILE A 89 18.15 35.07 -28.52
C ILE A 89 17.52 35.07 -27.12
N ILE A 90 16.19 34.94 -27.04
CA ILE A 90 15.45 34.82 -25.77
C ILE A 90 15.78 33.49 -25.07
N LEU A 91 15.99 32.42 -25.84
CA LEU A 91 16.41 31.12 -25.30
C LEU A 91 17.84 31.16 -24.75
N GLN A 92 18.77 31.87 -25.39
CA GLN A 92 20.13 32.02 -24.89
C GLN A 92 20.21 32.86 -23.61
N ASP A 93 19.45 33.96 -23.51
CA ASP A 93 19.39 34.78 -22.29
C ASP A 93 18.72 34.02 -21.12
N LYS A 94 17.67 33.23 -21.41
CA LYS A 94 17.04 32.34 -20.41
C LYS A 94 17.97 31.22 -19.96
N LEU A 95 18.78 30.67 -20.86
CA LEU A 95 19.73 29.60 -20.55
C LEU A 95 20.93 30.14 -19.74
N ALA A 96 21.39 31.36 -20.03
CA ALA A 96 22.40 32.05 -19.22
C ALA A 96 21.88 32.39 -17.81
N LYS A 97 20.63 32.87 -17.70
CA LYS A 97 19.98 33.12 -16.39
C LYS A 97 19.73 31.83 -15.62
N ALA A 98 19.32 30.75 -16.28
CA ALA A 98 19.13 29.44 -15.65
C ALA A 98 20.46 28.82 -15.18
N ASN A 99 21.54 28.98 -15.95
CA ASN A 99 22.87 28.51 -15.56
C ASN A 99 23.43 29.32 -14.38
N ASN A 100 23.20 30.63 -14.33
CA ASN A 100 23.57 31.46 -13.17
C ASN A 100 22.73 31.13 -11.93
N LEU A 101 21.44 30.80 -12.10
CA LEU A 101 20.57 30.33 -11.01
C LEU A 101 21.02 28.95 -10.49
N LEU A 102 21.39 28.03 -11.39
CA LEU A 102 21.99 26.73 -11.06
C LEU A 102 23.33 26.87 -10.33
N HIS A 103 24.15 27.86 -10.71
CA HIS A 103 25.42 28.13 -10.03
C HIS A 103 25.23 28.77 -8.65
N GLY A 104 24.14 29.51 -8.44
CA GLY A 104 23.69 29.97 -7.13
C GLY A 104 23.16 28.84 -6.25
N LEU A 105 22.32 27.96 -6.82
CA LEU A 105 21.74 26.79 -6.12
C LEU A 105 22.79 25.73 -5.78
N ASN A 106 23.83 25.53 -6.60
CA ASN A 106 24.95 24.64 -6.26
C ASN A 106 25.84 25.17 -5.12
N LYS A 107 25.73 26.45 -4.76
CA LYS A 107 26.43 27.04 -3.62
C LYS A 107 25.64 26.90 -2.31
N GLU A 108 24.35 26.56 -2.40
CA GLU A 108 23.43 26.37 -1.27
C GLU A 108 22.84 24.94 -1.17
N GLY A 109 23.14 24.05 -2.13
CA GLY A 109 22.53 22.73 -2.28
C GLY A 109 23.46 21.56 -1.97
N ILE A 110 23.87 21.43 -0.72
CA ILE A 110 23.97 20.12 -0.05
C ILE A 110 23.29 20.28 1.30
N GLN A 111 21.96 20.41 1.28
CA GLN A 111 21.16 20.06 2.45
C GLN A 111 20.86 18.57 2.33
N GLN A 112 21.40 17.80 3.27
CA GLN A 112 20.77 16.56 3.69
C GLN A 112 19.29 16.88 3.94
N ASP A 113 18.38 16.11 3.34
CA ASP A 113 16.97 16.12 3.73
C ASP A 113 16.88 15.59 5.15
N ASN A 114 17.15 16.49 6.10
CA ASN A 114 16.87 16.31 7.51
C ASN A 114 15.35 16.42 7.65
N TYR A 115 14.76 15.36 8.16
CA TYR A 115 13.36 15.35 8.57
C TYR A 115 13.10 16.54 9.52
N PRO A 116 11.93 17.18 9.52
CA PRO A 116 11.65 18.30 10.43
C PRO A 116 11.82 17.93 11.92
N GLY A 117 11.69 16.64 12.25
CA GLY A 117 12.03 16.08 13.56
C GLY A 117 13.54 15.96 13.86
N ASP A 118 14.43 16.11 12.89
CA ASP A 118 15.90 16.18 13.04
C ASP A 118 16.38 17.60 13.39
N ALA A 119 15.73 18.64 12.85
CA ALA A 119 16.10 20.02 13.13
C ALA A 119 15.77 20.46 14.58
N ALA A 120 14.65 19.98 15.13
CA ALA A 120 14.27 20.26 16.52
C ALA A 120 15.17 19.55 17.55
N ALA A 121 15.73 18.38 17.20
CA ALA A 121 16.66 17.63 18.07
C ALA A 121 18.10 18.18 18.02
N ALA A 122 18.51 18.76 16.89
CA ALA A 122 19.84 19.38 16.73
C ALA A 122 19.99 20.67 17.56
N ALA A 123 18.89 21.35 17.89
CA ALA A 123 18.92 22.63 18.62
C ALA A 123 19.03 22.49 20.16
N GLN A 124 19.05 21.28 20.72
CA GLN A 124 19.16 21.07 22.18
C GLN A 124 20.27 20.13 22.67
N VAL A 125 21.24 19.76 21.81
CA VAL A 125 22.35 18.90 22.23
C VAL A 125 23.69 19.58 21.98
N SER A 126 24.05 20.53 22.84
CA SER A 126 25.47 20.85 23.07
C SER A 126 25.98 20.00 24.24
N CYS A 127 26.36 18.75 23.95
CA CYS A 127 27.16 17.97 24.90
C CYS A 127 28.37 17.39 24.16
N SER A 128 29.53 17.74 24.72
CA SER A 128 30.88 17.38 24.33
C SER A 128 31.06 15.99 23.72
N VAL A 129 31.65 15.97 22.54
CA VAL A 129 32.28 14.78 21.95
C VAL A 129 33.43 14.33 22.84
N SER A 130 33.18 13.28 23.59
CA SER A 130 34.20 12.31 24.02
C SER A 130 33.63 10.96 23.58
N GLY A 131 34.07 10.38 22.48
CA GLY A 131 35.30 9.61 22.48
C GLY A 131 35.02 8.27 23.13
N SER A 132 34.77 7.24 22.31
CA SER A 132 34.95 5.80 22.65
C SER A 132 34.85 5.47 24.14
N SER A 133 33.64 5.32 24.67
CA SER A 133 33.45 4.54 25.88
C SER A 133 32.54 3.37 25.54
N ASN A 134 32.98 2.14 25.81
CA ASN A 134 32.18 0.92 25.82
C ASN A 134 31.13 0.96 26.96
N GLY A 135 30.52 2.12 27.22
CA GLY A 135 29.64 2.41 28.34
C GLY A 135 28.29 2.93 27.86
N LEU A 136 27.26 2.68 28.67
CA LEU A 136 25.89 3.15 28.44
C LEU A 136 25.83 4.68 28.42
N SER A 137 25.15 5.25 27.43
CA SER A 137 24.97 6.70 27.32
C SER A 137 24.09 7.25 28.44
N SER A 138 24.47 8.40 28.99
CA SER A 138 23.68 9.10 30.02
C SER A 138 22.28 9.46 29.51
N GLN A 139 22.17 9.87 28.25
CA GLN A 139 20.89 10.25 27.64
C GLN A 139 20.00 9.02 27.39
N GLU A 140 20.57 7.93 26.88
CA GLU A 140 19.88 6.65 26.72
C GLU A 140 19.32 6.15 28.05
N GLU A 141 20.15 6.10 29.09
CA GLU A 141 19.76 5.63 30.40
C GLU A 141 18.72 6.53 31.07
N LYS A 142 18.77 7.84 30.83
CA LYS A 142 17.74 8.79 31.29
C LYS A 142 16.39 8.51 30.62
N LEU A 143 16.37 8.30 29.31
CA LEU A 143 15.13 7.98 28.57
C LEU A 143 14.59 6.61 28.98
N ARG A 144 15.44 5.59 29.10
CA ARG A 144 15.05 4.25 29.57
C ARG A 144 14.35 4.30 30.94
N ARG A 145 14.95 5.02 31.90
CA ARG A 145 14.34 5.20 33.24
C ARG A 145 13.05 6.00 33.20
N ARG A 146 12.97 7.03 32.34
CA ARG A 146 11.76 7.84 32.18
C ARG A 146 10.60 7.03 31.59
N ILE A 147 10.86 6.21 30.57
CA ILE A 147 9.87 5.28 30.00
C ILE A 147 9.37 4.32 31.09
N HIS A 148 10.28 3.70 31.83
CA HIS A 148 9.91 2.82 32.94
C HIS A 148 9.02 3.55 33.97
N ASN A 149 9.42 4.75 34.39
CA ASN A 149 8.63 5.54 35.32
C ASN A 149 7.25 5.91 34.73
N GLY A 150 7.19 6.29 33.45
CA GLY A 150 5.93 6.60 32.77
C GLY A 150 4.97 5.41 32.76
N VAL A 151 5.46 4.19 32.47
CA VAL A 151 4.66 2.96 32.53
C VAL A 151 4.16 2.66 33.95
N VAL A 152 4.96 2.94 34.98
CA VAL A 152 4.56 2.79 36.39
C VAL A 152 3.48 3.82 36.77
N GLU A 153 3.68 5.09 36.41
CA GLU A 153 2.77 6.18 36.79
C GLU A 153 1.41 6.06 36.07
N ILE A 154 1.39 5.71 34.77
CA ILE A 154 0.11 5.49 34.07
C ILE A 154 -0.65 4.32 34.69
N TRP A 155 0.03 3.28 35.16
CA TRP A 155 -0.61 2.18 35.88
C TRP A 155 -1.19 2.62 37.23
N TYR A 156 -0.46 3.44 38.00
CA TYR A 156 -0.97 4.01 39.25
C TYR A 156 -2.19 4.90 39.02
N TYR A 157 -2.13 5.75 37.99
CA TYR A 157 -3.23 6.61 37.56
C TYR A 157 -4.48 5.78 37.22
N LEU A 158 -4.37 4.83 36.28
CA LEU A 158 -5.49 3.99 35.85
C LEU A 158 -6.11 3.23 37.02
N LYS A 159 -5.28 2.64 37.90
CA LYS A 159 -5.76 1.92 39.09
C LYS A 159 -6.51 2.83 40.05
N ALA A 160 -6.04 4.07 40.25
CA ALA A 160 -6.69 5.03 41.14
C ALA A 160 -8.03 5.51 40.56
N GLU A 161 -8.06 5.89 39.29
CA GLU A 161 -9.25 6.43 38.64
C GLU A 161 -10.34 5.37 38.44
N LEU A 162 -9.99 4.14 38.04
CA LEU A 162 -10.97 3.05 37.93
C LEU A 162 -11.60 2.68 39.28
N LYS A 163 -10.86 2.81 40.39
CA LYS A 163 -11.43 2.65 41.74
C LYS A 163 -12.41 3.77 42.08
N LYS A 164 -12.12 5.01 41.70
CA LYS A 164 -13.05 6.15 41.88
C LYS A 164 -14.33 5.92 41.08
N ILE A 165 -14.21 5.52 39.81
CA ILE A 165 -15.35 5.21 38.93
C ILE A 165 -16.25 4.14 39.55
N LYS A 166 -15.68 3.07 40.12
CA LYS A 166 -16.43 2.01 40.80
C LYS A 166 -17.27 2.50 41.99
N MET A 167 -16.89 3.62 42.61
CA MET A 167 -17.60 4.21 43.75
C MET A 167 -18.69 5.21 43.32
N MET A 168 -18.78 5.57 42.04
CA MET A 168 -19.77 6.52 41.53
C MET A 168 -21.13 5.84 41.36
N SER A 169 -22.21 6.56 41.66
CA SER A 169 -23.57 6.03 41.70
C SER A 169 -24.43 6.37 40.48
N THR A 170 -24.06 7.39 39.68
CA THR A 170 -24.86 7.85 38.54
C THR A 170 -24.16 7.65 37.21
N SER A 171 -24.91 7.19 36.20
CA SER A 171 -24.39 6.90 34.85
C SER A 171 -23.72 8.10 34.20
N GLU A 172 -24.28 9.30 34.31
CA GLU A 172 -23.74 10.49 33.66
C GLU A 172 -22.38 10.90 34.24
N LYS A 173 -22.24 10.88 35.57
CA LYS A 173 -20.96 11.19 36.22
C LYS A 173 -19.90 10.13 35.88
N VAL A 174 -20.32 8.88 35.69
CA VAL A 174 -19.41 7.82 35.24
C VAL A 174 -18.93 8.09 33.81
N LYS A 175 -19.82 8.46 32.88
CA LYS A 175 -19.44 8.79 31.49
C LYS A 175 -18.46 9.96 31.43
N GLU A 176 -18.81 11.08 32.05
CA GLU A 176 -17.94 12.27 32.12
C GLU A 176 -16.57 11.92 32.70
N LYS A 177 -16.54 11.08 33.74
CA LYS A 177 -15.29 10.67 34.37
C LYS A 177 -14.48 9.73 33.48
N VAL A 178 -15.11 8.82 32.76
CA VAL A 178 -14.44 7.93 31.81
C VAL A 178 -13.82 8.75 30.67
N ASP A 179 -14.55 9.73 30.13
CA ASP A 179 -14.04 10.61 29.06
C ASP A 179 -12.79 11.38 29.53
N GLN A 180 -12.83 11.95 30.74
CA GLN A 180 -11.66 12.61 31.34
C GLN A 180 -10.47 11.65 31.52
N VAL A 181 -10.73 10.42 31.99
CA VAL A 181 -9.67 9.41 32.19
C VAL A 181 -9.03 9.00 30.87
N LEU A 182 -9.81 8.88 29.80
CA LEU A 182 -9.29 8.56 28.47
C LEU A 182 -8.42 9.69 27.91
N GLU A 183 -8.83 10.95 28.09
CA GLU A 183 -8.04 12.12 27.68
C GLU A 183 -6.69 12.18 28.41
N ASP A 184 -6.71 12.12 29.74
CA ASP A 184 -5.53 12.15 30.59
C ASP A 184 -4.59 10.96 30.32
N ALA A 185 -5.16 9.75 30.20
CA ALA A 185 -4.38 8.54 29.88
C ALA A 185 -3.78 8.62 28.48
N GLY A 186 -4.49 9.21 27.51
CA GLY A 186 -3.95 9.49 26.17
C GLY A 186 -2.75 10.42 26.23
N HIS A 187 -2.80 11.52 27.00
CA HIS A 187 -1.65 12.40 27.17
C HIS A 187 -0.43 11.70 27.80
N GLN A 188 -0.66 10.85 28.80
CA GLN A 188 0.41 10.06 29.42
C GLN A 188 0.99 9.02 28.45
N GLN A 189 0.13 8.30 27.72
CA GLN A 189 0.55 7.32 26.72
C GLN A 189 1.40 8.00 25.63
N ARG A 190 0.97 9.14 25.07
CA ARG A 190 1.75 9.89 24.07
C ARG A 190 3.10 10.32 24.60
N SER A 191 3.20 10.69 25.89
CA SER A 191 4.49 11.04 26.50
C SER A 191 5.48 9.86 26.52
N ILE A 192 4.99 8.65 26.81
CA ILE A 192 5.79 7.42 26.81
C ILE A 192 6.23 7.08 25.38
N ILE A 193 5.32 7.18 24.40
CA ILE A 193 5.63 6.94 22.99
C ILE A 193 6.70 7.91 22.47
N VAL A 194 6.61 9.19 22.83
CA VAL A 194 7.62 10.19 22.45
C VAL A 194 8.98 9.88 23.08
N ASP A 195 9.02 9.44 24.34
CA ASP A 195 10.29 9.03 24.95
C ASP A 195 10.87 7.76 24.29
N ILE A 196 10.04 6.80 23.86
CA ILE A 196 10.47 5.63 23.08
C ILE A 196 11.03 6.07 21.72
N TYR A 197 10.34 6.98 21.03
CA TYR A 197 10.80 7.56 19.78
C TYR A 197 12.16 8.25 19.96
N ASN A 198 12.32 9.07 20.99
CA ASN A 198 13.59 9.71 21.31
C ASN A 198 14.69 8.70 21.65
N LEU A 199 14.37 7.64 22.40
CA LEU A 199 15.30 6.56 22.74
C LEU A 199 15.82 5.85 21.49
N SER A 200 14.99 5.75 20.45
CA SER A 200 15.42 5.20 19.18
C SER A 200 16.49 6.07 18.50
N ARG A 201 16.59 7.38 18.79
CA ARG A 201 17.40 8.34 18.03
C ARG A 201 18.71 8.78 18.71
N VAL A 202 18.89 8.49 20.00
CA VAL A 202 20.12 8.86 20.74
C VAL A 202 21.36 8.10 20.23
N ASP A 203 22.54 8.61 20.56
CA ASP A 203 23.84 7.95 20.35
C ASP A 203 24.11 7.51 18.91
N ASN A 204 23.83 8.40 17.94
CA ASN A 204 24.01 8.16 16.51
C ASN A 204 23.22 6.95 15.93
N LYS A 205 22.26 6.40 16.68
CA LYS A 205 21.42 5.28 16.21
C LYS A 205 20.62 5.64 14.96
N THR A 206 20.18 6.89 14.80
CA THR A 206 19.51 7.38 13.58
C THR A 206 20.42 7.26 12.36
N VAL A 207 21.67 7.74 12.47
CA VAL A 207 22.65 7.69 11.39
C VAL A 207 22.99 6.24 11.04
N TRP A 208 23.16 5.37 12.05
CA TRP A 208 23.40 3.95 11.84
C TRP A 208 22.24 3.29 11.07
N ARG A 209 20.98 3.51 11.50
CA ARG A 209 19.81 2.93 10.81
C ARG A 209 19.71 3.41 9.36
N ALA A 210 19.90 4.70 9.11
CA ALA A 210 19.86 5.26 7.76
C ALA A 210 20.91 4.62 6.84
N ASN A 211 22.15 4.48 7.33
CA ASN A 211 23.23 3.86 6.58
C ASN A 211 22.99 2.36 6.33
N GLU A 212 22.51 1.63 7.34
CA GLU A 212 22.22 0.20 7.22
C GLU A 212 21.04 -0.07 6.28
N ALA A 213 19.96 0.72 6.38
CA ALA A 213 18.81 0.64 5.47
C ALA A 213 19.22 0.89 4.02
N LYS A 214 20.03 1.93 3.78
CA LYS A 214 20.59 2.22 2.46
C LYS A 214 21.47 1.07 1.96
N SER A 215 22.38 0.58 2.80
CA SER A 215 23.27 -0.53 2.46
C SER A 215 22.51 -1.79 2.04
N LEU A 216 21.47 -2.17 2.80
CA LEU A 216 20.63 -3.33 2.51
C LEU A 216 19.79 -3.12 1.24
N SER A 217 19.18 -1.93 1.06
CA SER A 217 18.43 -1.62 -0.15
C SER A 217 19.33 -1.68 -1.38
N ASP A 218 20.49 -1.03 -1.35
CA ASP A 218 21.44 -1.01 -2.46
C ASP A 218 21.92 -2.43 -2.81
N LEU A 219 22.20 -3.28 -1.81
CA LEU A 219 22.58 -4.67 -2.02
C LEU A 219 21.46 -5.43 -2.76
N VAL A 220 20.23 -5.36 -2.26
CA VAL A 220 19.09 -6.08 -2.84
C VAL A 220 18.78 -5.58 -4.25
N GLN A 221 18.78 -4.26 -4.48
CA GLN A 221 18.56 -3.68 -5.81
C GLN A 221 19.65 -4.12 -6.81
N ARG A 222 20.93 -4.19 -6.38
CA ARG A 222 22.01 -4.74 -7.23
C ARG A 222 21.80 -6.23 -7.56
N ARG A 223 21.32 -7.03 -6.60
CA ARG A 223 20.99 -8.45 -6.85
C ARG A 223 19.84 -8.60 -7.85
N PHE A 224 18.78 -7.82 -7.72
CA PHE A 224 17.69 -7.80 -8.71
C PHE A 224 18.18 -7.38 -10.08
N HIS A 225 19.00 -6.32 -10.15
CA HIS A 225 19.59 -5.87 -11.41
C HIS A 225 20.47 -6.95 -12.05
N TYR A 226 21.31 -7.64 -11.27
CA TYR A 226 22.14 -8.74 -11.77
C TYR A 226 21.29 -9.90 -12.32
N LEU A 227 20.29 -10.35 -11.55
CA LEU A 227 19.36 -11.42 -11.96
C LEU A 227 18.64 -11.08 -13.27
N GLN A 228 18.17 -9.84 -13.37
CA GLN A 228 17.35 -9.40 -14.48
C GLN A 228 18.14 -9.12 -15.74
N ASN A 229 19.46 -8.92 -15.66
CA ASN A 229 20.29 -8.55 -16.80
C ASN A 229 21.37 -9.61 -17.10
N PRO A 230 20.97 -10.81 -17.57
CA PRO A 230 21.94 -11.81 -18.01
C PRO A 230 22.73 -11.29 -19.21
N LYS A 231 23.98 -11.75 -19.35
CA LYS A 231 24.83 -11.40 -20.51
C LYS A 231 24.20 -11.87 -21.84
N GLU A 232 23.65 -13.08 -21.83
CA GLU A 232 23.05 -13.73 -23.00
C GLU A 232 21.60 -14.15 -22.69
N CYS A 233 20.63 -13.42 -23.23
CA CYS A 233 19.22 -13.71 -23.00
C CYS A 233 18.77 -15.04 -23.64
N SER A 234 19.41 -15.48 -24.72
CA SER A 234 19.04 -16.72 -25.43
C SER A 234 19.26 -17.99 -24.59
N THR A 235 20.26 -17.97 -23.69
CA THR A 235 20.62 -19.10 -22.82
C THR A 235 20.21 -18.91 -21.36
N ALA A 236 19.72 -17.72 -20.99
CA ALA A 236 19.27 -17.44 -19.63
C ALA A 236 18.10 -18.35 -19.22
N GLN A 237 18.09 -18.75 -17.95
CA GLN A 237 16.95 -19.40 -17.32
C GLN A 237 15.88 -18.34 -17.01
N LYS A 238 14.61 -18.62 -17.33
CA LYS A 238 13.54 -17.61 -17.30
C LYS A 238 12.31 -18.09 -16.55
N VAL A 239 11.62 -17.14 -15.93
CA VAL A 239 10.24 -17.28 -15.47
C VAL A 239 9.39 -16.28 -16.23
N VAL A 240 8.30 -16.75 -16.82
CA VAL A 240 7.34 -15.94 -17.55
C VAL A 240 6.14 -15.66 -16.66
N CYS A 241 5.83 -14.38 -16.46
CA CYS A 241 4.70 -13.92 -15.67
C CYS A 241 3.74 -13.14 -16.58
N ASN A 242 2.43 -13.41 -16.47
CA ASN A 242 1.41 -12.71 -17.25
C ASN A 242 0.69 -11.69 -16.38
N LEU A 243 0.76 -10.41 -16.75
CA LEU A 243 0.20 -9.29 -15.96
C LEU A 243 -1.33 -9.38 -15.79
N ASN A 244 -2.03 -10.01 -16.73
CA ASN A 244 -3.49 -9.95 -16.86
C ASN A 244 -4.28 -10.83 -15.87
N LYS A 245 -3.89 -10.84 -14.60
CA LYS A 245 -4.70 -11.40 -13.51
C LYS A 245 -6.04 -10.65 -13.44
N GLY A 246 -7.12 -11.40 -13.20
CA GLY A 246 -8.51 -10.93 -13.17
C GLY A 246 -8.86 -10.07 -11.95
N CYS A 247 -8.11 -9.00 -11.69
CA CYS A 247 -8.32 -8.10 -10.54
C CYS A 247 -7.86 -6.66 -10.86
N GLY A 248 -7.96 -5.75 -9.88
CA GLY A 248 -7.51 -4.35 -10.01
C GLY A 248 -6.00 -4.15 -9.90
N TYR A 249 -5.54 -2.92 -10.13
CA TYR A 249 -4.13 -2.52 -10.22
C TYR A 249 -3.26 -3.04 -9.06
N GLY A 250 -3.61 -2.74 -7.80
CA GLY A 250 -2.81 -3.20 -6.65
C GLY A 250 -2.65 -4.73 -6.57
N CYS A 251 -3.69 -5.49 -6.91
CA CYS A 251 -3.63 -6.95 -6.99
C CYS A 251 -2.73 -7.44 -8.15
N GLN A 252 -2.72 -6.74 -9.30
CA GLN A 252 -1.83 -7.05 -10.42
C GLN A 252 -0.37 -6.71 -10.09
N VAL A 253 -0.11 -5.60 -9.39
CA VAL A 253 1.23 -5.25 -8.89
C VAL A 253 1.75 -6.32 -7.95
N HIS A 254 0.95 -6.79 -6.99
CA HIS A 254 1.34 -7.91 -6.13
C HIS A 254 1.53 -9.21 -6.90
N HIS A 255 0.78 -9.46 -7.97
CA HIS A 255 1.04 -10.61 -8.83
C HIS A 255 2.44 -10.55 -9.45
N VAL A 256 2.84 -9.39 -9.99
CA VAL A 256 4.21 -9.20 -10.52
C VAL A 256 5.26 -9.31 -9.41
N ALA A 257 4.98 -8.79 -8.21
CA ALA A 257 5.88 -8.92 -7.06
C ALA A 257 6.11 -10.38 -6.66
N TYR A 258 5.04 -11.18 -6.59
CA TYR A 258 5.13 -12.63 -6.39
C TYR A 258 5.99 -13.31 -7.48
N CYS A 259 5.78 -12.96 -8.75
CA CYS A 259 6.58 -13.50 -9.85
C CYS A 259 8.06 -13.15 -9.70
N MET A 260 8.38 -11.93 -9.24
CA MET A 260 9.75 -11.48 -8.99
C MET A 260 10.41 -12.25 -7.85
N ILE A 261 9.67 -12.57 -6.78
CA ILE A 261 10.17 -13.40 -5.67
C ILE A 261 10.50 -14.81 -6.15
N VAL A 262 9.61 -15.43 -6.94
CA VAL A 262 9.86 -16.76 -7.52
C VAL A 262 11.07 -16.73 -8.46
N ALA A 263 11.17 -15.71 -9.31
CA ALA A 263 12.30 -15.49 -10.20
C ALA A 263 13.63 -15.38 -9.41
N TYR A 264 13.64 -14.60 -8.34
CA TYR A 264 14.79 -14.44 -7.45
C TYR A 264 15.18 -15.75 -6.76
N ALA A 265 14.23 -16.41 -6.10
CA ALA A 265 14.51 -17.64 -5.37
C ALA A 265 14.98 -18.80 -6.27
N THR A 266 14.57 -18.80 -7.55
CA THR A 266 14.94 -19.84 -8.52
C THR A 266 16.09 -19.47 -9.46
N GLN A 267 16.70 -18.29 -9.28
CA GLN A 267 17.78 -17.76 -10.13
C GLN A 267 17.39 -17.66 -11.62
N ARG A 268 16.14 -17.25 -11.89
CA ARG A 268 15.60 -17.11 -13.24
C ARG A 268 15.28 -15.66 -13.53
N THR A 269 15.65 -15.17 -14.70
CA THR A 269 15.25 -13.83 -15.16
C THR A 269 13.73 -13.78 -15.33
N LEU A 270 13.07 -12.80 -14.73
CA LEU A 270 11.66 -12.54 -14.88
C LEU A 270 11.39 -11.85 -16.22
N VAL A 271 10.55 -12.49 -17.06
CA VAL A 271 10.00 -11.93 -18.28
C VAL A 271 8.51 -11.63 -18.05
N LEU A 272 8.14 -10.36 -18.12
CA LEU A 272 6.76 -9.91 -17.93
C LEU A 272 6.03 -9.82 -19.28
N GLN A 273 4.93 -10.55 -19.43
CA GLN A 273 4.01 -10.38 -20.53
C GLN A 273 2.91 -9.39 -20.15
N SER A 274 3.04 -8.16 -20.65
CA SER A 274 2.18 -7.03 -20.29
C SER A 274 1.24 -6.56 -21.40
N ARG A 275 1.41 -7.02 -22.65
CA ARG A 275 0.56 -6.61 -23.78
C ARG A 275 -0.91 -7.00 -23.58
N GLY A 276 -1.81 -6.16 -24.05
CA GLY A 276 -3.26 -6.35 -23.86
C GLY A 276 -3.70 -6.10 -22.43
N TRP A 277 -2.93 -5.30 -21.68
CA TRP A 277 -3.27 -4.95 -20.31
C TRP A 277 -4.54 -4.09 -20.25
N ARG A 278 -5.47 -4.47 -19.36
CA ARG A 278 -6.79 -3.84 -19.23
C ARG A 278 -6.75 -2.34 -18.93
N TYR A 279 -5.69 -1.86 -18.28
CA TYR A 279 -5.52 -0.45 -17.96
C TYR A 279 -4.85 0.33 -19.10
N ALA A 280 -3.93 -0.33 -19.82
CA ALA A 280 -3.18 0.25 -20.93
C ALA A 280 -2.74 -0.85 -21.90
N PRO A 281 -3.42 -1.04 -23.04
CA PRO A 281 -3.18 -2.15 -23.96
C PRO A 281 -1.72 -2.28 -24.44
N GLU A 282 -0.98 -1.17 -24.49
CA GLU A 282 0.43 -1.12 -24.86
C GLU A 282 1.34 -1.87 -23.88
N GLY A 283 0.92 -2.00 -22.62
CA GLY A 283 1.60 -2.76 -21.59
C GLY A 283 2.30 -1.92 -20.53
N TRP A 284 3.12 -2.60 -19.74
CA TRP A 284 3.79 -2.10 -18.53
C TRP A 284 4.73 -0.94 -18.83
N GLU A 285 5.45 -1.06 -19.95
CA GLU A 285 6.53 -0.19 -20.38
C GLU A 285 6.07 1.23 -20.72
N LYS A 286 4.75 1.45 -20.82
CA LYS A 286 4.17 2.79 -20.99
C LYS A 286 4.37 3.68 -19.76
N PHE A 287 4.36 3.10 -18.56
CA PHE A 287 4.41 3.82 -17.29
C PHE A 287 5.67 3.52 -16.49
N PHE A 288 6.15 2.28 -16.55
CA PHE A 288 7.29 1.81 -15.76
C PHE A 288 8.42 1.36 -16.69
N LEU A 289 9.65 1.36 -16.18
CA LEU A 289 10.79 0.81 -16.90
C LEU A 289 10.60 -0.70 -17.13
N PRO A 290 11.14 -1.25 -18.22
CA PRO A 290 11.16 -2.69 -18.41
C PRO A 290 11.90 -3.36 -17.25
N LEU A 291 11.45 -4.57 -16.88
CA LEU A 291 12.06 -5.31 -15.76
C LEU A 291 13.49 -5.78 -16.05
N SER A 292 13.94 -5.70 -17.31
CA SER A 292 15.27 -6.06 -17.77
C SER A 292 15.69 -5.12 -18.91
N GLU A 293 16.97 -4.80 -18.99
CA GLU A 293 17.55 -4.06 -20.12
C GLU A 293 18.08 -5.02 -21.20
N THR A 294 18.50 -6.23 -20.81
CA THR A 294 19.16 -7.19 -21.72
C THR A 294 18.31 -8.39 -22.10
N CYS A 295 17.22 -8.67 -21.39
CA CYS A 295 16.43 -9.88 -21.57
C CYS A 295 14.93 -9.70 -21.36
N LEU A 296 14.25 -9.33 -22.44
CA LEU A 296 12.78 -9.14 -22.49
C LEU A 296 12.06 -10.26 -23.24
N ASP A 297 12.80 -11.21 -23.78
CA ASP A 297 12.28 -12.24 -24.67
C ASP A 297 12.03 -13.55 -23.93
N ARG A 298 10.84 -14.14 -24.13
CA ARG A 298 10.47 -15.45 -23.57
C ARG A 298 11.04 -16.66 -24.32
N ARG A 299 11.70 -16.49 -25.47
CA ARG A 299 12.26 -17.59 -26.27
C ARG A 299 13.30 -18.39 -25.46
N GLY A 300 13.30 -19.70 -25.64
CA GLY A 300 14.24 -20.63 -25.04
C GLY A 300 14.10 -22.02 -25.68
N ALA A 301 15.08 -22.90 -25.44
CA ALA A 301 15.12 -24.25 -25.98
C ALA A 301 14.00 -25.15 -25.44
N THR A 302 13.62 -24.97 -24.18
CA THR A 302 12.55 -25.74 -23.52
C THR A 302 11.62 -24.84 -22.72
N THR A 303 10.32 -25.09 -22.83
CA THR A 303 9.27 -24.37 -22.10
C THR A 303 8.40 -25.36 -21.34
N GLY A 304 8.08 -25.04 -20.10
CA GLY A 304 7.22 -25.86 -19.23
C GLY A 304 6.42 -24.99 -18.27
N ARG A 305 5.41 -25.59 -17.64
CA ARG A 305 4.63 -24.93 -16.58
C ARG A 305 5.21 -25.30 -15.22
N TRP A 306 5.01 -24.42 -14.24
CA TRP A 306 5.27 -24.75 -12.83
C TRP A 306 4.54 -26.04 -12.43
N GLY A 307 5.20 -26.90 -11.64
CA GLY A 307 4.63 -28.19 -11.23
C GLY A 307 5.53 -28.97 -10.27
N PRO A 308 5.07 -30.15 -9.80
CA PRO A 308 5.71 -30.88 -8.69
C PRO A 308 7.02 -31.59 -9.04
N THR A 309 7.34 -31.74 -10.33
CA THR A 309 8.53 -32.48 -10.75
C THR A 309 9.75 -31.56 -10.78
N THR A 310 10.50 -31.51 -9.68
CA THR A 310 11.72 -30.69 -9.50
C THR A 310 12.74 -30.91 -10.62
N ASP A 311 13.04 -32.17 -10.95
CA ASP A 311 14.00 -32.52 -12.02
C ASP A 311 13.60 -31.95 -13.39
N LYS A 312 12.29 -31.83 -13.63
CA LYS A 312 11.75 -31.26 -14.86
C LYS A 312 11.86 -29.75 -14.83
N LEU A 313 11.60 -29.10 -13.70
CA LEU A 313 11.75 -27.66 -13.54
C LEU A 313 13.21 -27.23 -13.71
N GLU A 314 14.17 -27.93 -13.12
CA GLU A 314 15.59 -27.62 -13.23
C GLU A 314 16.11 -27.72 -14.67
N LYS A 315 15.65 -28.72 -15.44
CA LYS A 315 16.04 -28.92 -16.86
C LYS A 315 15.29 -28.00 -17.83
N THR A 316 14.21 -27.36 -17.39
CA THR A 316 13.40 -26.49 -18.25
C THR A 316 13.98 -25.08 -18.25
N GLN A 317 14.26 -24.53 -19.42
CA GLN A 317 14.84 -23.19 -19.54
C GLN A 317 13.82 -22.09 -19.21
N VAL A 318 12.58 -22.22 -19.70
CA VAL A 318 11.53 -21.21 -19.55
C VAL A 318 10.34 -21.79 -18.79
N ILE A 319 10.02 -21.22 -17.63
CA ILE A 319 8.91 -21.67 -16.80
C ILE A 319 7.76 -20.66 -16.87
N ASP A 320 6.59 -21.10 -17.33
CA ASP A 320 5.35 -20.34 -17.24
C ASP A 320 4.78 -20.46 -15.81
N LEU A 321 4.72 -19.33 -15.11
CA LEU A 321 4.26 -19.26 -13.72
C LEU A 321 2.77 -18.94 -13.65
N PRO A 322 1.95 -19.72 -12.93
CA PRO A 322 0.54 -19.39 -12.72
C PRO A 322 0.39 -18.26 -11.70
N ILE A 323 -0.84 -17.74 -11.59
CA ILE A 323 -1.23 -16.91 -10.45
C ILE A 323 -1.02 -17.68 -9.14
N ILE A 324 -0.71 -16.96 -8.06
CA ILE A 324 -0.40 -17.56 -6.75
C ILE A 324 -1.53 -18.45 -6.21
N ASP A 325 -2.78 -18.21 -6.61
CA ASP A 325 -3.96 -19.00 -6.27
C ASP A 325 -3.89 -20.43 -6.84
N GLY A 326 -3.18 -20.60 -7.96
CA GLY A 326 -3.02 -21.87 -8.68
C GLY A 326 -1.60 -22.46 -8.60
N ILE A 327 -0.71 -21.91 -7.76
CA ILE A 327 0.65 -22.44 -7.62
C ILE A 327 0.64 -23.76 -6.84
N ASN A 328 1.13 -24.83 -7.47
CA ASN A 328 1.27 -26.14 -6.84
C ASN A 328 2.48 -26.89 -7.42
N PRO A 329 3.42 -27.39 -6.60
CA PRO A 329 3.51 -27.23 -5.15
C PRO A 329 3.77 -25.77 -4.77
N ARG A 330 3.36 -25.39 -3.56
CA ARG A 330 3.64 -24.06 -3.00
C ARG A 330 5.07 -24.04 -2.46
N PRO A 331 5.93 -23.13 -2.92
CA PRO A 331 7.29 -23.02 -2.40
C PRO A 331 7.33 -22.33 -1.03
N ASP A 332 8.32 -22.67 -0.22
CA ASP A 332 8.47 -22.12 1.14
C ASP A 332 8.89 -20.64 1.13
N PHE A 333 9.56 -20.19 0.06
CA PHE A 333 10.04 -18.81 -0.11
C PHE A 333 8.94 -17.80 -0.49
N LEU A 334 7.66 -18.19 -0.52
CA LEU A 334 6.58 -17.22 -0.66
C LEU A 334 6.51 -16.31 0.58
N PRO A 335 5.97 -15.08 0.46
CA PRO A 335 5.65 -14.26 1.62
C PRO A 335 4.88 -15.10 2.67
N LEU A 336 5.09 -14.90 3.97
CA LEU A 336 5.84 -13.81 4.58
C LEU A 336 7.35 -14.07 4.75
N ALA A 337 7.92 -15.06 4.07
CA ALA A 337 9.33 -15.41 4.21
C ALA A 337 10.30 -14.31 3.72
N ILE A 338 11.47 -14.21 4.38
CA ILE A 338 12.60 -13.36 3.99
C ILE A 338 13.86 -14.19 3.70
N PRO A 339 14.82 -13.66 2.91
CA PRO A 339 16.11 -14.32 2.68
C PRO A 339 16.93 -14.50 3.96
N GLU A 340 17.42 -15.72 4.18
CA GLU A 340 18.26 -16.10 5.34
C GLU A 340 19.47 -15.20 5.55
N ASP A 341 20.20 -14.87 4.47
CA ASP A 341 21.43 -14.07 4.56
C ASP A 341 21.18 -12.60 4.95
N LEU A 342 19.95 -12.12 4.83
CA LEU A 342 19.56 -10.76 5.20
C LEU A 342 18.86 -10.70 6.58
N SER A 343 18.37 -11.84 7.06
CA SER A 343 17.45 -11.92 8.21
C SER A 343 17.98 -11.25 9.47
N GLU A 344 19.22 -11.53 9.88
CA GLU A 344 19.81 -10.98 11.09
C GLU A 344 19.96 -9.45 11.01
N ARG A 345 20.37 -8.93 9.86
CA ARG A 345 20.51 -7.48 9.62
C ARG A 345 19.15 -6.80 9.61
N LEU A 346 18.15 -7.41 8.99
CA LEU A 346 16.78 -6.89 8.92
C LEU A 346 16.10 -6.88 10.28
N MET A 347 16.21 -7.95 11.07
CA MET A 347 15.63 -8.00 12.42
C MET A 347 16.28 -6.98 13.37
N ARG A 348 17.54 -6.60 13.13
CA ARG A 348 18.20 -5.50 13.86
C ARG A 348 17.75 -4.11 13.40
N LEU A 349 17.31 -3.97 12.15
CA LEU A 349 16.99 -2.69 11.53
C LEU A 349 15.48 -2.34 11.56
N HIS A 350 14.62 -3.30 11.25
CA HIS A 350 13.25 -3.06 10.80
C HIS A 350 12.22 -3.88 11.60
N GLY A 351 11.18 -3.23 12.13
CA GLY A 351 10.15 -3.85 12.97
C GLY A 351 9.26 -4.87 12.25
N HIS A 352 9.20 -4.85 10.91
CA HIS A 352 8.51 -5.86 10.10
C HIS A 352 9.34 -6.26 8.86
N PRO A 353 10.27 -7.23 8.98
CA PRO A 353 11.21 -7.58 7.91
C PRO A 353 10.57 -8.00 6.57
N THR A 354 9.43 -8.68 6.61
CA THR A 354 8.72 -9.08 5.39
C THR A 354 8.24 -7.91 4.56
N VAL A 355 7.65 -6.88 5.19
CA VAL A 355 7.16 -5.70 4.45
C VAL A 355 8.34 -4.94 3.86
N TRP A 356 9.49 -4.89 4.55
CA TRP A 356 10.72 -4.34 3.98
C TRP A 356 11.15 -5.10 2.72
N TRP A 357 11.13 -6.44 2.76
CA TRP A 357 11.46 -7.28 1.60
C TRP A 357 10.52 -7.01 0.42
N MET A 358 9.21 -6.93 0.69
CA MET A 358 8.21 -6.56 -0.32
C MET A 358 8.43 -5.15 -0.87
N GLY A 359 8.78 -4.19 -0.01
CA GLY A 359 9.13 -2.83 -0.43
C GLY A 359 10.31 -2.80 -1.41
N GLN A 360 11.34 -3.62 -1.20
CA GLN A 360 12.46 -3.73 -2.16
C GLN A 360 12.03 -4.34 -3.49
N VAL A 361 11.16 -5.35 -3.48
CA VAL A 361 10.59 -5.93 -4.71
C VAL A 361 9.80 -4.88 -5.48
N LEU A 362 8.93 -4.13 -4.79
CA LEU A 362 8.14 -3.07 -5.41
C LEU A 362 9.00 -1.92 -5.94
N LYS A 363 10.02 -1.50 -5.20
CA LYS A 363 11.01 -0.50 -5.63
C LYS A 363 11.63 -0.86 -6.97
N TYR A 364 11.92 -2.15 -7.20
CA TYR A 364 12.52 -2.59 -8.45
C TYR A 364 11.52 -2.63 -9.61
N ILE A 365 10.33 -3.22 -9.40
CA ILE A 365 9.38 -3.42 -10.49
C ILE A 365 8.67 -2.12 -10.89
N LEU A 366 8.43 -1.19 -9.95
CA LEU A 366 7.70 0.06 -10.14
C LEU A 366 8.60 1.25 -10.50
N ARG A 367 9.83 1.02 -10.99
CA ARG A 367 10.70 2.12 -11.46
C ARG A 367 9.97 2.91 -12.55
N PRO A 368 9.70 4.21 -12.37
CA PRO A 368 8.87 4.96 -13.31
C PRO A 368 9.64 5.28 -14.60
N GLN A 369 8.91 5.37 -15.72
CA GLN A 369 9.42 6.03 -16.92
C GLN A 369 9.65 7.53 -16.63
N PRO A 370 10.57 8.20 -17.33
CA PRO A 370 10.85 9.63 -17.11
C PRO A 370 9.59 10.53 -17.21
N ARG A 371 8.66 10.18 -18.11
CA ARG A 371 7.39 10.88 -18.24
C ARG A 371 6.52 10.75 -16.98
N LEU A 372 6.33 9.53 -16.49
CA LEU A 372 5.55 9.29 -15.28
C LEU A 372 6.18 9.99 -14.07
N ALA A 373 7.51 9.91 -13.92
CA ALA A 373 8.22 10.59 -12.84
C ALA A 373 7.96 12.11 -12.85
N LYS A 374 8.04 12.74 -14.03
CA LYS A 374 7.71 14.15 -14.20
C LYS A 374 6.23 14.46 -13.90
N ASP A 375 5.32 13.60 -14.33
CA ASP A 375 3.89 13.77 -14.08
C ASP A 375 3.58 13.72 -12.57
N LEU A 376 4.23 12.82 -11.82
CA LEU A 376 4.12 12.74 -10.35
C LEU A 376 4.71 13.98 -9.66
N GLU A 377 5.88 14.45 -10.09
CA GLU A 377 6.50 15.67 -9.57
C GLU A 377 5.58 16.90 -9.77
N MET A 378 5.06 17.07 -11.00
CA MET A 378 4.14 18.16 -11.32
C MET A 378 2.83 18.04 -10.54
N ALA A 379 2.33 16.82 -10.30
CA ALA A 379 1.16 16.60 -9.45
C ALA A 379 1.42 17.06 -8.01
N GLY A 380 2.59 16.77 -7.45
CA GLY A 380 2.96 17.17 -6.10
C GLY A 380 3.02 18.69 -5.95
N GLN A 381 3.62 19.38 -6.93
CA GLN A 381 3.65 20.84 -6.99
C GLN A 381 2.25 21.45 -7.10
N ARG A 382 1.41 20.91 -8.01
CA ARG A 382 0.03 21.38 -8.22
C ARG A 382 -0.84 21.19 -6.98
N LEU A 383 -0.69 20.08 -6.28
CA LEU A 383 -1.44 19.75 -5.07
C LEU A 383 -0.94 20.49 -3.83
N GLY A 384 0.26 21.09 -3.91
CA GLY A 384 0.91 21.72 -2.77
C GLY A 384 1.25 20.69 -1.68
N PHE A 385 1.65 19.48 -2.07
CA PHE A 385 1.99 18.40 -1.15
C PHE A 385 3.16 18.81 -0.26
N LYS A 386 2.94 18.85 1.06
CA LYS A 386 3.90 19.33 2.06
C LYS A 386 3.75 18.58 3.37
N HIS A 387 4.88 18.34 4.03
CA HIS A 387 4.96 17.74 5.36
C HIS A 387 4.72 18.77 6.48
N PRO A 388 4.29 18.35 7.68
CA PRO A 388 3.82 17.00 7.99
C PRO A 388 2.41 16.73 7.43
N ILE A 389 2.20 15.53 6.90
CA ILE A 389 0.95 15.11 6.25
C ILE A 389 0.61 13.65 6.55
N VAL A 390 -0.66 13.39 6.85
CA VAL A 390 -1.18 12.04 7.03
C VAL A 390 -1.90 11.60 5.76
N GLY A 391 -1.53 10.43 5.24
CA GLY A 391 -2.19 9.79 4.11
C GLY A 391 -3.42 9.04 4.60
N VAL A 392 -4.59 9.33 4.02
CA VAL A 392 -5.84 8.65 4.34
C VAL A 392 -6.39 8.04 3.07
N HIS A 393 -6.56 6.72 3.07
CA HIS A 393 -7.17 5.99 1.96
C HIS A 393 -8.50 5.38 2.38
N VAL A 394 -9.59 5.93 1.82
CA VAL A 394 -10.95 5.46 2.08
C VAL A 394 -11.48 4.75 0.84
N ARG A 395 -11.87 3.49 1.00
CA ARG A 395 -12.38 2.65 -0.10
C ARG A 395 -13.83 2.26 0.16
N ARG A 396 -14.76 2.76 -0.67
CA ARG A 396 -16.20 2.53 -0.52
C ARG A 396 -16.77 1.61 -1.61
N THR A 397 -16.78 2.07 -2.87
CA THR A 397 -17.70 1.64 -3.95
C THR A 397 -18.06 0.14 -4.00
N ASP A 398 -17.24 -0.71 -4.60
CA ASP A 398 -17.50 -2.14 -4.86
C ASP A 398 -17.02 -3.08 -3.74
N LYS A 399 -16.33 -2.53 -2.75
CA LYS A 399 -15.70 -3.29 -1.67
C LYS A 399 -16.61 -3.45 -0.46
N VAL A 400 -17.53 -2.51 -0.24
CA VAL A 400 -18.50 -2.56 0.86
C VAL A 400 -19.48 -3.72 0.63
N GLY A 401 -19.49 -4.67 1.57
CA GLY A 401 -20.40 -5.82 1.57
C GLY A 401 -19.89 -7.08 0.85
N THR A 402 -18.72 -7.03 0.20
CA THR A 402 -18.08 -8.19 -0.45
C THR A 402 -16.74 -8.53 0.19
N GLU A 403 -15.85 -7.54 0.31
CA GLU A 403 -14.47 -7.72 0.75
C GLU A 403 -14.11 -6.86 1.98
N ALA A 404 -14.91 -5.83 2.30
CA ALA A 404 -14.71 -4.95 3.45
C ALA A 404 -16.03 -4.36 3.99
N SER A 405 -15.97 -3.78 5.19
CA SER A 405 -17.08 -3.03 5.80
C SER A 405 -17.07 -1.57 5.38
N PHE A 406 -18.22 -0.88 5.48
CA PHE A 406 -18.27 0.57 5.34
C PHE A 406 -17.71 1.22 6.61
N HIS A 407 -16.82 2.19 6.43
CA HIS A 407 -16.24 2.99 7.51
C HIS A 407 -16.50 4.48 7.24
N GLY A 408 -17.05 5.18 8.22
CA GLY A 408 -17.25 6.63 8.16
C GLY A 408 -15.90 7.36 8.19
N ILE A 409 -15.82 8.57 7.63
CA ILE A 409 -14.57 9.36 7.66
C ILE A 409 -14.09 9.63 9.09
N GLN A 410 -15.03 9.66 10.04
CA GLN A 410 -14.78 9.89 11.45
C GLN A 410 -13.87 8.82 12.06
N GLU A 411 -14.04 7.56 11.66
CA GLU A 411 -13.19 6.45 12.15
C GLU A 411 -11.73 6.65 11.74
N TYR A 412 -11.47 7.04 10.49
CA TYR A 412 -10.11 7.36 10.03
C TYR A 412 -9.54 8.57 10.78
N MET A 413 -10.34 9.63 10.93
CA MET A 413 -9.86 10.90 11.48
C MET A 413 -9.51 10.85 12.97
N VAL A 414 -10.04 9.88 13.73
CA VAL A 414 -9.59 9.63 15.12
C VAL A 414 -8.09 9.31 15.15
N HIS A 415 -7.61 8.49 14.23
CA HIS A 415 -6.20 8.10 14.16
C HIS A 415 -5.31 9.18 13.56
N VAL A 416 -5.86 9.98 12.63
CA VAL A 416 -5.18 11.18 12.11
C VAL A 416 -4.95 12.19 13.25
N GLU A 417 -5.97 12.44 14.06
CA GLU A 417 -5.89 13.35 15.21
C GLU A 417 -4.85 12.83 16.23
N GLU A 418 -4.89 11.54 16.57
CA GLU A 418 -3.95 10.92 17.50
C GLU A 418 -2.48 11.07 17.04
N TYR A 419 -2.23 10.92 15.73
CA TYR A 419 -0.92 11.17 15.15
C TYR A 419 -0.47 12.62 15.36
N TYR A 420 -1.31 13.61 15.03
CA TYR A 420 -0.96 15.02 15.18
C TYR A 420 -0.76 15.42 16.64
N LEU A 421 -1.63 14.96 17.55
CA LEU A 421 -1.47 15.18 18.99
C LEU A 421 -0.16 14.60 19.53
N THR A 422 0.32 13.50 18.96
CA THR A 422 1.62 12.92 19.31
C THR A 422 2.76 13.76 18.74
N LEU A 423 2.68 14.14 17.46
CA LEU A 423 3.69 14.92 16.77
C LEU A 423 3.90 16.31 17.41
N GLU A 424 2.83 16.97 17.83
CA GLU A 424 2.83 18.28 18.50
C GLU A 424 3.61 18.30 19.82
N ARG A 425 3.88 17.13 20.42
CA ARG A 425 4.75 17.03 21.60
C ARG A 425 6.24 17.13 21.27
N THR A 426 6.60 16.94 20.01
CA THR A 426 8.00 16.96 19.54
C THR A 426 8.34 18.19 18.72
N GLN A 427 7.35 18.81 18.07
CA GLN A 427 7.54 19.98 17.23
C GLN A 427 6.25 20.81 17.13
N PRO A 428 6.36 22.13 16.91
CA PRO A 428 5.18 22.97 16.66
C PRO A 428 4.55 22.63 15.31
N ILE A 429 3.22 22.46 15.28
CA ILE A 429 2.45 22.22 14.06
C ILE A 429 1.58 23.44 13.77
N THR A 430 1.83 24.09 12.63
CA THR A 430 1.04 25.26 12.18
C THR A 430 -0.16 24.86 11.34
N GLU A 431 -0.06 23.76 10.60
CA GLU A 431 -1.11 23.26 9.70
C GLU A 431 -1.16 21.74 9.77
N ARG A 432 -2.35 21.18 10.00
CA ARG A 432 -2.60 19.74 9.94
C ARG A 432 -3.13 19.39 8.55
N ARG A 433 -2.39 18.58 7.81
CA ARG A 433 -2.65 18.25 6.40
C ARG A 433 -3.04 16.79 6.24
N VAL A 434 -3.99 16.52 5.37
CA VAL A 434 -4.41 15.15 5.04
C VAL A 434 -4.38 14.97 3.53
N TYR A 435 -3.62 13.99 3.05
CA TYR A 435 -3.76 13.52 1.68
C TYR A 435 -4.90 12.50 1.64
N LEU A 436 -6.00 12.84 0.97
CA LEU A 436 -7.19 11.98 0.90
C LEU A 436 -7.26 11.30 -0.47
N ALA A 437 -7.02 10.00 -0.49
CA ALA A 437 -7.27 9.10 -1.62
C ALA A 437 -8.60 8.37 -1.42
N THR A 438 -9.49 8.44 -2.41
CA THR A 438 -10.82 7.82 -2.31
C THR A 438 -11.40 7.53 -3.69
N ASP A 439 -12.20 6.47 -3.76
CA ASP A 439 -13.03 6.13 -4.92
C ASP A 439 -14.44 6.74 -4.86
N ASP A 440 -14.73 7.54 -3.82
CA ASP A 440 -15.96 8.28 -3.62
C ASP A 440 -15.72 9.79 -3.74
N ALA A 441 -16.16 10.36 -4.87
CA ALA A 441 -16.00 11.78 -5.19
C ALA A 441 -16.77 12.74 -4.26
N THR A 442 -17.69 12.25 -3.42
CA THR A 442 -18.44 13.07 -2.46
C THR A 442 -17.69 13.27 -1.14
N LEU A 443 -16.75 12.37 -0.83
CA LEU A 443 -16.08 12.31 0.46
C LEU A 443 -15.21 13.53 0.75
N LEU A 444 -14.57 14.13 -0.26
CA LEU A 444 -13.72 15.31 -0.08
C LEU A 444 -14.54 16.51 0.45
N ALA A 445 -15.76 16.71 -0.07
CA ALA A 445 -16.63 17.78 0.37
C ALA A 445 -17.16 17.53 1.79
N GLU A 446 -17.48 16.27 2.12
CA GLU A 446 -17.85 15.83 3.46
C GLU A 446 -16.72 16.10 4.46
N ALA A 447 -15.50 15.64 4.17
CA ALA A 447 -14.35 15.75 5.04
C ALA A 447 -14.00 17.21 5.35
N LYS A 448 -13.98 18.10 4.33
CA LYS A 448 -13.76 19.54 4.51
C LYS A 448 -14.84 20.22 5.35
N LYS A 449 -16.07 19.73 5.30
CA LYS A 449 -17.19 20.27 6.08
C LYS A 449 -17.11 19.84 7.55
N VAL A 450 -16.78 18.58 7.81
CA VAL A 450 -16.74 18.01 9.17
C VAL A 450 -15.45 18.40 9.90
N TYR A 451 -14.34 18.55 9.18
CA TYR A 451 -13.01 18.84 9.73
C TYR A 451 -12.40 20.12 9.13
N PRO A 452 -13.01 21.30 9.33
CA PRO A 452 -12.55 22.56 8.74
C PRO A 452 -11.17 23.02 9.24
N GLN A 453 -10.69 22.48 10.37
CA GLN A 453 -9.37 22.73 10.92
C GLN A 453 -8.24 21.98 10.18
N TYR A 454 -8.58 21.03 9.32
CA TYR A 454 -7.63 20.25 8.52
C TYR A 454 -7.56 20.75 7.08
N ILE A 455 -6.36 20.75 6.51
CA ILE A 455 -6.13 21.04 5.09
C ILE A 455 -6.15 19.72 4.32
N PHE A 456 -7.25 19.45 3.62
CA PHE A 456 -7.37 18.28 2.75
C PHE A 456 -6.78 18.54 1.37
N ILE A 457 -5.77 17.75 1.02
CA ILE A 457 -5.12 17.66 -0.29
C ILE A 457 -5.66 16.40 -0.97
N SER A 458 -6.21 16.57 -2.18
CA SER A 458 -6.79 15.46 -2.96
C SER A 458 -7.00 15.92 -4.40
N ASP A 459 -6.83 15.03 -5.36
CA ASP A 459 -7.28 15.27 -6.73
C ASP A 459 -8.64 14.61 -6.96
N ASN A 460 -9.72 15.38 -6.80
CA ASN A 460 -11.08 14.84 -6.90
C ASN A 460 -11.42 14.32 -8.31
N ALA A 461 -10.68 14.72 -9.35
CA ALA A 461 -10.84 14.15 -10.69
C ALA A 461 -10.40 12.68 -10.73
N ILE A 462 -9.39 12.31 -9.93
CA ILE A 462 -8.95 10.91 -9.76
C ILE A 462 -10.09 10.10 -9.14
N SER A 463 -10.72 10.60 -8.06
CA SER A 463 -11.85 9.93 -7.41
C SER A 463 -13.03 9.67 -8.37
N GLN A 464 -13.32 10.61 -9.27
CA GLN A 464 -14.34 10.41 -10.31
C GLN A 464 -13.95 9.33 -11.33
N SER A 465 -12.66 9.25 -11.69
CA SER A 465 -12.14 8.25 -12.63
C SER A 465 -12.00 6.84 -12.04
N ALA A 466 -11.95 6.71 -10.71
CA ALA A 466 -11.85 5.44 -10.00
C ALA A 466 -13.19 4.66 -9.91
N GLY A 467 -14.30 5.32 -10.25
CA GLY A 467 -15.64 4.72 -10.33
C GLY A 467 -15.72 3.57 -11.34
N LEU A 468 -16.64 2.63 -11.11
CA LEU A 468 -16.75 1.38 -11.89
C LEU A 468 -16.84 1.57 -13.41
N ALA A 469 -17.43 2.67 -13.87
CA ALA A 469 -17.62 2.94 -15.30
C ALA A 469 -16.33 3.33 -16.05
N SER A 470 -15.33 3.89 -15.37
CA SER A 470 -14.10 4.45 -15.96
C SER A 470 -12.81 3.84 -15.40
N ARG A 471 -12.93 2.90 -14.45
CA ARG A 471 -11.82 2.31 -13.69
C ARG A 471 -10.72 1.67 -14.55
N TYR A 472 -11.07 1.04 -15.67
CA TYR A 472 -10.11 0.35 -16.54
C TYR A 472 -9.73 1.23 -17.73
N THR A 473 -9.23 2.41 -17.41
CA THR A 473 -8.70 3.37 -18.39
C THR A 473 -7.32 3.82 -17.96
N GLU A 474 -6.55 4.35 -18.91
CA GLU A 474 -5.24 4.92 -18.65
C GLU A 474 -5.29 6.08 -17.65
N ASN A 475 -6.30 6.95 -17.72
CA ASN A 475 -6.45 8.06 -16.77
C ASN A 475 -6.70 7.54 -15.34
N ALA A 476 -7.54 6.51 -15.19
CA ALA A 476 -7.77 5.89 -13.89
C ALA A 476 -6.51 5.18 -13.36
N LEU A 477 -5.69 4.59 -14.24
CA LEU A 477 -4.40 4.02 -13.89
C LEU A 477 -3.43 5.09 -13.37
N LEU A 478 -3.25 6.18 -14.11
CA LEU A 478 -2.45 7.32 -13.66
C LEU A 478 -2.95 7.88 -12.33
N GLY A 479 -4.27 7.95 -12.16
CA GLY A 479 -4.91 8.35 -10.92
C GLY A 479 -4.51 7.48 -9.74
N VAL A 480 -4.68 6.16 -9.84
CA VAL A 480 -4.33 5.25 -8.73
C VAL A 480 -2.82 5.17 -8.47
N ILE A 481 -1.98 5.31 -9.51
CA ILE A 481 -0.51 5.41 -9.33
C ILE A 481 -0.17 6.67 -8.53
N THR A 482 -0.80 7.79 -8.86
CA THR A 482 -0.61 9.08 -8.18
C THR A 482 -1.06 9.01 -6.72
N ASP A 483 -2.23 8.42 -6.45
CA ASP A 483 -2.72 8.22 -5.09
C ASP A 483 -1.78 7.35 -4.26
N ILE A 484 -1.35 6.21 -4.80
CA ILE A 484 -0.41 5.31 -4.11
C ILE A 484 0.91 6.04 -3.80
N HIS A 485 1.41 6.85 -4.75
CA HIS A 485 2.64 7.60 -4.58
C HIS A 485 2.55 8.58 -3.40
N PHE A 486 1.50 9.41 -3.33
CA PHE A 486 1.36 10.39 -2.24
C PHE A 486 0.93 9.77 -0.90
N LEU A 487 0.21 8.65 -0.92
CA LEU A 487 -0.01 7.85 0.30
C LEU A 487 1.31 7.30 0.84
N ALA A 488 2.18 6.77 -0.03
CA ALA A 488 3.47 6.21 0.37
C ALA A 488 4.48 7.26 0.86
N LEU A 489 4.38 8.49 0.35
CA LEU A 489 5.19 9.63 0.78
C LEU A 489 4.65 10.32 2.04
N SER A 490 3.48 9.95 2.55
CA SER A 490 2.93 10.58 3.76
C SER A 490 3.70 10.14 5.02
N ASP A 491 3.70 10.96 6.07
CA ASP A 491 4.42 10.67 7.33
C ASP A 491 3.75 9.58 8.18
N TYR A 492 2.48 9.30 7.90
CA TYR A 492 1.68 8.27 8.54
C TYR A 492 0.52 7.88 7.61
N LEU A 493 0.08 6.63 7.68
CA LEU A 493 -0.96 6.08 6.80
C LEU A 493 -2.16 5.56 7.59
N VAL A 494 -3.36 6.08 7.33
CA VAL A 494 -4.61 5.57 7.92
C VAL A 494 -5.50 5.02 6.83
N CYS A 495 -5.84 3.74 6.90
CA CYS A 495 -6.59 3.08 5.83
C CYS A 495 -7.25 1.77 6.28
N THR A 496 -7.74 1.00 5.30
CA THR A 496 -8.06 -0.42 5.45
C THR A 496 -7.02 -1.28 4.73
N PHE A 497 -6.35 -2.17 5.46
CA PHE A 497 -5.44 -3.15 4.86
C PHE A 497 -6.16 -4.28 4.15
N SER A 498 -7.48 -4.39 4.18
CA SER A 498 -8.22 -5.19 3.18
C SER A 498 -8.06 -4.65 1.74
N SER A 499 -7.68 -3.37 1.58
CA SER A 499 -7.40 -2.76 0.28
C SER A 499 -5.95 -2.95 -0.16
N GLN A 500 -5.78 -3.56 -1.34
CA GLN A 500 -4.48 -3.70 -2.00
C GLN A 500 -3.79 -2.35 -2.28
N VAL A 501 -4.56 -1.29 -2.54
CA VAL A 501 -4.02 0.05 -2.78
C VAL A 501 -3.26 0.54 -1.54
N CYS A 502 -3.84 0.36 -0.35
CA CYS A 502 -3.18 0.77 0.87
C CYS A 502 -1.96 -0.09 1.19
N ARG A 503 -2.05 -1.41 0.98
CA ARG A 503 -0.90 -2.30 1.21
C ARG A 503 0.27 -1.97 0.31
N VAL A 504 0.03 -1.67 -0.98
CA VAL A 504 1.09 -1.23 -1.90
C VAL A 504 1.69 0.11 -1.45
N ALA A 505 0.88 1.08 -1.02
CA ALA A 505 1.40 2.36 -0.50
C ALA A 505 2.27 2.15 0.75
N TYR A 506 1.82 1.30 1.68
CA TYR A 506 2.55 0.94 2.89
C TYR A 506 3.86 0.20 2.61
N GLU A 507 3.88 -0.71 1.63
CA GLU A 507 5.10 -1.41 1.22
C GLU A 507 6.12 -0.46 0.57
N ILE A 508 5.66 0.48 -0.27
CA ILE A 508 6.52 1.51 -0.88
C ILE A 508 7.04 2.47 0.19
N MET A 509 6.23 2.84 1.19
CA MET A 509 6.65 3.68 2.32
C MET A 509 7.89 3.14 3.03
N GLN A 510 8.06 1.81 3.11
CA GLN A 510 9.25 1.19 3.73
C GLN A 510 10.57 1.49 2.98
N THR A 511 10.49 2.07 1.78
CA THR A 511 11.65 2.42 0.96
C THR A 511 12.11 3.87 1.16
N TYR A 512 11.28 4.70 1.81
CA TYR A 512 11.56 6.11 2.11
C TYR A 512 12.04 6.35 3.54
N HIS A 513 11.93 5.35 4.42
CA HIS A 513 12.35 5.43 5.81
C HIS A 513 13.22 4.23 6.21
N PRO A 514 14.12 4.38 7.20
CA PRO A 514 14.88 3.23 7.71
C PRO A 514 14.00 2.14 8.33
N ASP A 515 12.93 2.55 9.02
CA ASP A 515 11.90 1.67 9.57
C ASP A 515 10.58 2.44 9.68
N ALA A 516 9.65 2.17 8.76
CA ALA A 516 8.29 2.71 8.78
C ALA A 516 7.25 1.64 9.10
N SER A 517 7.67 0.54 9.74
CA SER A 517 6.79 -0.61 10.03
C SER A 517 5.64 -0.26 10.99
N ALA A 518 5.77 0.83 11.75
CA ALA A 518 4.72 1.30 12.66
C ALA A 518 4.00 2.55 12.14
N PHE A 519 4.30 3.04 10.93
CA PHE A 519 3.77 4.31 10.40
C PHE A 519 2.40 4.15 9.74
N PHE A 520 1.54 3.32 10.35
CA PHE A 520 0.20 3.10 9.86
C PHE A 520 -0.80 2.83 11.00
N HIS A 521 -2.07 3.06 10.68
CA HIS A 521 -3.20 2.46 11.39
C HIS A 521 -4.18 1.88 10.38
N SER A 522 -4.48 0.59 10.53
CA SER A 522 -5.48 -0.11 9.71
C SER A 522 -6.77 -0.24 10.50
N LEU A 523 -7.92 0.08 9.89
CA LEU A 523 -9.23 -0.07 10.52
C LEU A 523 -9.75 -1.52 10.52
N ASP A 524 -9.11 -2.41 9.75
CA ASP A 524 -9.53 -3.80 9.59
C ASP A 524 -8.37 -4.79 9.73
N ASP A 525 -7.85 -5.30 8.62
CA ASP A 525 -6.87 -6.37 8.59
C ASP A 525 -5.51 -5.90 9.15
N VAL A 526 -4.74 -6.86 9.66
CA VAL A 526 -3.28 -6.68 9.80
C VAL A 526 -2.63 -6.70 8.40
N TYR A 527 -1.34 -6.38 8.31
CA TYR A 527 -0.65 -6.52 7.03
C TYR A 527 -0.70 -7.98 6.55
N TYR A 528 -1.01 -8.18 5.28
CA TYR A 528 -0.92 -9.48 4.63
C TYR A 528 -0.63 -9.34 3.13
N PHE A 529 -0.02 -10.39 2.57
CA PHE A 529 0.17 -10.57 1.14
C PHE A 529 -0.78 -11.66 0.62
N GLY A 530 -1.52 -11.36 -0.44
CA GLY A 530 -2.51 -12.29 -1.00
C GLY A 530 -1.86 -13.58 -1.50
N GLY A 531 -2.22 -14.72 -0.91
CA GLY A 531 -1.62 -16.03 -1.21
C GLY A 531 -0.32 -16.31 -0.46
N GLN A 532 -0.03 -15.58 0.62
CA GLN A 532 1.07 -15.89 1.55
C GLN A 532 0.96 -17.30 2.18
N ASN A 533 2.07 -17.79 2.70
CA ASN A 533 2.10 -18.88 3.66
C ASN A 533 1.52 -18.43 5.01
N GLU A 534 1.22 -19.40 5.89
CA GLU A 534 0.58 -19.10 7.17
C GLU A 534 1.37 -18.07 7.98
N HIS A 535 0.68 -17.05 8.48
CA HIS A 535 1.26 -16.05 9.36
C HIS A 535 1.23 -16.58 10.79
N ARG A 536 2.40 -16.84 11.36
CA ARG A 536 2.55 -17.48 12.66
C ARG A 536 3.11 -16.54 13.70
N GLN A 537 2.64 -16.72 14.92
CA GLN A 537 3.13 -16.06 16.13
C GLN A 537 3.49 -17.12 17.18
N ALA A 538 4.42 -16.81 18.06
CA ALA A 538 4.78 -17.63 19.21
C ALA A 538 4.17 -17.04 20.49
N ALA A 539 3.51 -17.86 21.30
CA ALA A 539 3.00 -17.42 22.59
C ALA A 539 4.15 -17.24 23.59
N LEU A 540 4.25 -16.05 24.17
CA LEU A 540 5.22 -15.70 25.22
C LEU A 540 4.68 -16.02 26.61
N TYR A 541 3.39 -15.77 26.83
CA TYR A 541 2.76 -15.87 28.15
C TYR A 541 1.55 -16.79 28.13
N GLU A 542 1.31 -17.47 29.26
CA GLU A 542 0.11 -18.27 29.44
C GLU A 542 -1.15 -17.39 29.35
N HIS A 543 -2.19 -17.92 28.69
CA HIS A 543 -3.52 -17.34 28.71
C HIS A 543 -4.57 -18.41 29.03
N LYS A 544 -5.30 -18.15 30.12
CA LYS A 544 -6.50 -18.90 30.48
C LYS A 544 -7.73 -18.12 29.97
N PRO A 545 -8.54 -18.71 29.06
CA PRO A 545 -9.75 -18.09 28.54
C PRO A 545 -10.70 -17.66 29.67
N ARG A 546 -11.19 -16.42 29.61
CA ARG A 546 -12.26 -15.93 30.51
C ARG A 546 -13.64 -16.15 29.91
N GLY A 547 -13.77 -15.90 28.61
CA GLY A 547 -14.98 -16.14 27.83
C GLY A 547 -14.93 -17.43 27.02
N ARG A 548 -16.07 -17.75 26.41
CA ARG A 548 -16.15 -18.83 25.41
C ARG A 548 -15.35 -18.45 24.16
N ASP A 549 -15.30 -17.18 23.80
CA ASP A 549 -14.73 -16.75 22.52
C ASP A 549 -13.20 -16.68 22.51
N GLU A 550 -12.56 -16.92 23.66
CA GLU A 550 -11.10 -16.91 23.85
C GLU A 550 -10.47 -18.31 23.70
N ILE A 551 -9.20 -18.36 23.30
CA ILE A 551 -8.38 -19.59 23.22
C ILE A 551 -7.29 -19.62 24.28
N ALA A 552 -6.98 -20.82 24.77
CA ALA A 552 -5.88 -20.98 25.71
C ALA A 552 -4.53 -20.85 24.99
N LEU A 553 -3.56 -20.19 25.64
CA LEU A 553 -2.17 -20.13 25.21
C LEU A 553 -1.26 -20.71 26.29
N GLY A 554 -0.29 -21.53 25.90
CA GLY A 554 0.87 -21.89 26.71
C GLY A 554 2.14 -21.29 26.07
N PRO A 555 3.15 -20.90 26.86
CA PRO A 555 4.42 -20.42 26.30
C PRO A 555 5.04 -21.41 25.30
N GLY A 556 5.46 -20.92 24.14
CA GLY A 556 5.98 -21.72 23.03
C GLY A 556 4.90 -22.26 22.07
N ASP A 557 3.61 -22.08 22.35
CA ASP A 557 2.56 -22.43 21.41
C ASP A 557 2.66 -21.60 20.13
N THR A 558 2.51 -22.25 18.98
CA THR A 558 2.38 -21.54 17.71
C THR A 558 0.91 -21.19 17.46
N VAL A 559 0.66 -19.95 17.04
CA VAL A 559 -0.66 -19.44 16.71
C VAL A 559 -0.65 -18.91 15.28
N GLY A 560 -1.52 -19.46 14.42
CA GLY A 560 -1.82 -18.88 13.12
C GLY A 560 -2.74 -17.68 13.29
N VAL A 561 -2.23 -16.46 13.06
CA VAL A 561 -3.00 -15.23 13.27
C VAL A 561 -3.94 -14.99 12.09
N ALA A 562 -5.18 -14.61 12.39
CA ALA A 562 -6.18 -14.20 11.39
C ALA A 562 -6.30 -12.67 11.31
N GLY A 563 -6.13 -11.96 12.43
CA GLY A 563 -6.18 -10.50 12.47
C GLY A 563 -6.10 -9.94 13.89
N ASN A 564 -5.92 -8.63 13.99
CA ASN A 564 -5.97 -7.85 15.22
C ASN A 564 -7.28 -7.07 15.24
N HIS A 565 -7.99 -7.04 16.36
CA HIS A 565 -9.24 -6.29 16.49
C HIS A 565 -9.02 -4.84 16.95
N TRP A 566 -7.78 -4.46 17.22
CA TRP A 566 -7.39 -3.12 17.69
C TRP A 566 -8.01 -2.72 19.04
N ASP A 567 -8.48 -3.69 19.81
CA ASP A 567 -9.09 -3.55 21.14
C ASP A 567 -8.26 -4.23 22.26
N GLY A 568 -7.05 -4.68 21.93
CA GLY A 568 -6.16 -5.45 22.79
C GLY A 568 -6.25 -6.97 22.62
N TYR A 569 -7.17 -7.46 21.78
CA TYR A 569 -7.28 -8.86 21.38
C TYR A 569 -6.99 -9.06 19.88
N SER A 570 -6.40 -10.20 19.59
CA SER A 570 -6.25 -10.74 18.23
C SER A 570 -7.08 -12.02 18.11
N LYS A 571 -7.41 -12.39 16.88
CA LYS A 571 -8.08 -13.66 16.56
C LYS A 571 -7.12 -14.56 15.80
N GLY A 572 -7.11 -15.85 16.13
CA GLY A 572 -6.24 -16.81 15.47
C GLY A 572 -6.53 -18.25 15.88
N ARG A 573 -5.66 -19.16 15.45
CA ARG A 573 -5.73 -20.60 15.71
C ARG A 573 -4.47 -21.08 16.43
N ASN A 574 -4.62 -21.58 17.65
CA ASN A 574 -3.52 -22.27 18.35
C ASN A 574 -3.39 -23.72 17.84
N HIS A 575 -2.24 -24.04 17.25
CA HIS A 575 -1.98 -25.34 16.62
C HIS A 575 -1.84 -26.51 17.61
N ARG A 576 -1.52 -26.24 18.89
CA ARG A 576 -1.44 -27.27 19.93
C ARG A 576 -2.82 -27.84 20.28
N LEU A 577 -3.86 -27.02 20.16
CA LEU A 577 -5.21 -27.39 20.59
C LEU A 577 -5.89 -28.26 19.52
N ARG A 578 -6.41 -29.43 19.92
CA ARG A 578 -7.15 -30.34 19.03
C ARG A 578 -8.64 -30.03 18.90
N GLY A 579 -9.19 -29.24 19.83
CA GLY A 579 -10.61 -28.92 19.93
C GLY A 579 -10.92 -27.48 19.48
N ARG A 580 -11.44 -26.65 20.40
CA ARG A 580 -11.69 -25.20 20.20
C ARG A 580 -10.35 -24.45 20.05
N SER A 581 -9.71 -24.64 18.91
CA SER A 581 -8.37 -24.13 18.61
C SER A 581 -8.39 -22.69 18.13
N SER A 582 -9.55 -22.16 17.73
CA SER A 582 -9.68 -20.82 17.16
C SER A 582 -10.55 -19.91 18.00
N GLY A 583 -10.12 -18.66 18.16
CA GLY A 583 -10.78 -17.64 18.97
C GLY A 583 -9.85 -16.48 19.30
N LEU A 584 -10.24 -15.68 20.28
CA LEU A 584 -9.55 -14.48 20.72
C LEU A 584 -8.42 -14.79 21.69
N TYR A 585 -7.36 -13.99 21.65
CA TYR A 585 -6.29 -13.99 22.63
C TYR A 585 -5.72 -12.58 22.78
N PRO A 586 -5.21 -12.19 23.97
CA PRO A 586 -4.62 -10.87 24.15
C PRO A 586 -3.38 -10.68 23.27
N SER A 587 -3.36 -9.63 22.46
CA SER A 587 -2.32 -9.41 21.44
C SER A 587 -0.91 -9.25 22.02
N TYR A 588 -0.79 -8.73 23.25
CA TYR A 588 0.51 -8.55 23.92
C TYR A 588 1.17 -9.86 24.38
N LYS A 589 0.48 -11.01 24.29
CA LYS A 589 0.96 -12.30 24.79
C LYS A 589 1.72 -13.14 23.76
N VAL A 590 1.93 -12.59 22.58
CA VAL A 590 2.56 -13.28 21.47
C VAL A 590 3.66 -12.41 20.89
N GLU A 591 4.58 -13.05 20.18
CA GLU A 591 5.57 -12.39 19.32
C GLU A 591 5.48 -12.93 17.90
N GLU A 592 5.88 -12.12 16.92
CA GLU A 592 5.91 -12.50 15.52
C GLU A 592 7.00 -13.55 15.26
N ILE A 593 6.66 -14.61 14.51
CA ILE A 593 7.66 -15.55 13.99
C ILE A 593 8.08 -15.04 12.61
N VAL A 594 9.32 -14.57 12.50
CA VAL A 594 9.90 -14.19 11.20
C VAL A 594 10.27 -15.46 10.45
N GLU A 595 9.53 -15.75 9.37
CA GLU A 595 9.83 -16.89 8.50
C GLU A 595 11.10 -16.61 7.69
N VAL A 596 12.13 -17.44 7.87
CA VAL A 596 13.43 -17.28 7.22
C VAL A 596 13.68 -18.46 6.29
N VAL A 597 13.97 -18.16 5.03
CA VAL A 597 14.19 -19.18 4.00
C VAL A 597 15.51 -18.93 3.27
N ARG A 598 16.26 -20.01 3.01
CA ARG A 598 17.48 -19.95 2.23
C ARG A 598 17.16 -19.61 0.78
N MET A 599 17.60 -18.43 0.34
CA MET A 599 17.48 -17.96 -1.03
C MET A 599 18.88 -17.71 -1.64
N PRO A 600 19.01 -17.60 -2.97
CA PRO A 600 20.27 -17.25 -3.60
C PRO A 600 20.80 -15.89 -3.14
N THR A 601 22.10 -15.82 -2.88
CA THR A 601 22.80 -14.60 -2.42
C THR A 601 23.48 -13.84 -3.54
N TYR A 602 23.52 -14.42 -4.75
CA TYR A 602 24.18 -13.86 -5.94
C TYR A 602 25.62 -13.37 -5.64
N PRO A 603 26.56 -14.27 -5.32
CA PRO A 603 27.91 -13.91 -4.86
C PRO A 603 28.72 -13.10 -5.89
N GLN A 604 28.29 -13.07 -7.16
CA GLN A 604 28.85 -12.22 -8.21
C GLN A 604 28.56 -10.73 -7.98
N VAL A 605 27.60 -10.40 -7.11
CA VAL A 605 27.25 -9.03 -6.74
C VAL A 605 28.05 -8.62 -5.52
N PRO A 606 28.89 -7.56 -5.61
CA PRO A 606 29.65 -7.07 -4.47
C PRO A 606 28.75 -6.62 -3.32
N LEU A 607 29.13 -7.00 -2.10
CA LEU A 607 28.45 -6.57 -0.87
C LEU A 607 28.55 -5.05 -0.67
N HIS A 608 29.69 -4.48 -1.05
CA HIS A 608 29.95 -3.04 -1.03
C HIS A 608 30.45 -2.57 -2.40
N VAL A 609 30.06 -1.37 -2.80
CA VAL A 609 30.65 -0.70 -3.97
C VAL A 609 31.96 -0.09 -3.51
N THR A 610 33.09 -0.60 -3.99
CA THR A 610 34.37 0.10 -3.85
C THR A 610 34.34 1.29 -4.80
N HIS A 611 34.23 2.50 -4.26
CA HIS A 611 34.53 3.69 -5.05
C HIS A 611 36.05 3.72 -5.30
N GLU A 612 36.48 3.09 -6.40
CA GLU A 612 37.78 3.42 -6.97
C GLU A 612 37.72 4.90 -7.38
N LYS A 613 38.76 5.67 -7.02
CA LYS A 613 38.93 7.06 -7.42
C LYS A 613 39.08 7.12 -8.94
N THR A 614 37.97 7.22 -9.66
CA THR A 614 37.94 7.59 -11.07
C THR A 614 37.24 8.93 -11.20
N ASP A 615 38.00 9.90 -11.69
CA ASP A 615 37.69 11.30 -12.00
C ASP A 615 36.22 11.76 -11.80
N GLU A 616 36.04 12.65 -10.82
CA GLU A 616 34.80 13.32 -10.37
C GLU A 616 34.04 14.13 -11.44
N ASN A 617 34.32 13.99 -12.73
CA ASN A 617 33.73 14.82 -13.78
C ASN A 617 32.84 14.09 -14.81
N LYS A 618 32.44 12.83 -14.56
CA LYS A 618 31.50 12.12 -15.47
C LYS A 618 30.23 11.54 -14.83
N ASP A 619 30.09 11.51 -13.50
CA ASP A 619 28.99 10.80 -12.84
C ASP A 619 27.86 11.67 -12.26
N LYS A 620 27.78 12.96 -12.60
CA LYS A 620 26.62 13.81 -12.24
C LYS A 620 25.34 13.52 -13.04
N ALA A 621 25.29 12.46 -13.84
CA ALA A 621 24.14 12.13 -14.69
C ALA A 621 23.43 10.80 -14.37
N LYS A 622 23.79 10.09 -13.29
CA LYS A 622 23.22 8.74 -13.01
C LYS A 622 22.72 8.47 -11.59
N ALA A 623 22.58 9.50 -10.74
CA ALA A 623 21.97 9.36 -9.43
C ALA A 623 20.72 10.25 -9.34
N PHE A 624 19.63 9.78 -9.95
CA PHE A 624 18.27 10.25 -9.67
C PHE A 624 17.35 9.07 -9.93
N LEU A 625 16.97 8.38 -8.86
CA LEU A 625 15.73 7.62 -8.65
C LEU A 625 15.65 7.19 -7.18
#